data_AF-A0A8S9BPQ0-F1
#
_entry.id   AF-A0A8S9BPQ0-F1
#
_cell.length_a   1.000
_cell.length_b   1.000
_cell.length_c   1.000
_cell.angle_alpha   90.00
_cell.angle_beta   90.00
_cell.angle_gamma   90.00
#
_symmetry.space_group_name_H-M   'P 1'
#
loop_
_entity.id
_entity.type
_entity.pdbx_description
1 polymer ?
#
loop_
_entity_poly.entity_id
_entity_poly.type
_entity_poly.pdbx_seq_one_letter_code
_entity_poly.pdbx_strand_id
1 'polypeptide(L)'
;MDGTIRKIVSTNVVAEHEKSLDLLLGLICYLAWFHYHKKHKPYLIMWTQLAMAALRWTPYMDDCVRGLTKENETELDLLLIHQARCHVVVDQMTHPSAEWVADREEPRPPAAYFIKAMQRQLQDIRQSLPVEMQSGTIALFSLYGTEIIGKEMLFQKPKARDQTDLRRLEGLDSLVTAIERWFEVFHQVPLVDWIGIPFSIFDQFSHCLKLLFRLTTLHEPDWDTEDVKKRIDMLDILERLANGFKRLPDAVGLVDDIGTGESSVFFKAPPVIWAMRAKFAAEINPTLETGDDPIDFEVLDDFAMYLPDDPWLLDIFVPSCELDISQ
;
A
#
# COMPACT_ATOMS: atom_id res chain seq x y z
N MET A 1 13.49 12.91 -20.56
CA MET A 1 14.30 11.91 -19.81
C MET A 1 13.72 11.71 -18.43
N ASP A 2 13.61 12.76 -17.60
CA ASP A 2 13.05 12.66 -16.24
C ASP A 2 11.62 12.08 -16.22
N GLY A 3 10.68 12.65 -16.99
CA GLY A 3 9.32 12.15 -17.08
C GLY A 3 9.19 10.71 -17.61
N THR A 4 10.08 10.29 -18.51
CA THR A 4 10.08 8.93 -19.05
C THR A 4 10.51 7.91 -17.99
N ILE A 5 11.54 8.22 -17.19
CA ILE A 5 12.00 7.34 -16.11
C ILE A 5 10.93 7.26 -15.02
N ARG A 6 10.31 8.40 -14.66
CA ARG A 6 9.19 8.42 -13.70
C ARG A 6 8.05 7.50 -14.16
N LYS A 7 7.66 7.56 -15.44
CA LYS A 7 6.63 6.71 -16.00
C LYS A 7 6.98 5.22 -15.93
N ILE A 8 8.20 4.84 -16.31
CA ILE A 8 8.64 3.42 -16.26
C ILE A 8 8.59 2.91 -14.82
N VAL A 9 9.09 3.70 -13.87
CA VAL A 9 9.10 3.29 -12.47
C VAL A 9 7.69 3.23 -11.88
N SER A 10 6.83 4.19 -12.20
CA SER A 10 5.44 4.18 -11.72
C SER A 10 4.65 2.99 -12.24
N THR A 11 4.86 2.60 -13.50
CA THR A 11 4.22 1.42 -14.09
C THR A 11 4.76 0.15 -13.45
N ASN A 12 6.06 -0.12 -13.62
CA ASN A 12 6.62 -1.42 -13.29
C ASN A 12 6.77 -1.63 -11.78
N VAL A 13 7.30 -0.64 -11.05
CA VAL A 13 7.65 -0.82 -9.63
C VAL A 13 6.46 -0.55 -8.72
N VAL A 14 5.66 0.49 -9.01
CA VAL A 14 4.54 0.89 -8.16
C VAL A 14 3.26 0.14 -8.50
N ALA A 15 2.92 0.03 -9.79
CA ALA A 15 1.63 -0.55 -10.18
C ALA A 15 1.70 -2.07 -10.35
N GLU A 16 2.70 -2.58 -11.07
CA GLU A 16 2.86 -4.02 -11.30
C GLU A 16 3.58 -4.73 -10.14
N HIS A 17 4.08 -3.97 -9.15
CA HIS A 17 4.92 -4.46 -8.05
C HIS A 17 6.08 -5.34 -8.54
N GLU A 18 6.63 -5.04 -9.72
CA GLU A 18 7.72 -5.77 -10.33
C GLU A 18 9.02 -5.52 -9.54
N LYS A 19 9.63 -6.61 -9.07
CA LYS A 19 10.93 -6.58 -8.41
C LYS A 19 11.97 -7.24 -9.29
N SER A 20 12.95 -6.49 -9.80
CA SER A 20 14.07 -7.05 -10.56
C SER A 20 15.38 -6.34 -10.24
N LEU A 21 16.50 -7.04 -10.41
CA LEU A 21 17.82 -6.46 -10.21
C LEU A 21 18.07 -5.31 -11.18
N ASP A 22 17.57 -5.41 -12.42
CA ASP A 22 17.70 -4.38 -13.43
C ASP A 22 16.91 -3.11 -13.06
N LEU A 23 15.69 -3.25 -12.54
CA LEU A 23 14.91 -2.12 -12.01
C LEU A 23 15.61 -1.46 -10.83
N LEU A 24 16.13 -2.24 -9.88
CA LEU A 24 16.89 -1.72 -8.75
C LEU A 24 18.13 -0.95 -9.20
N LEU A 25 18.93 -1.52 -10.10
CA LEU A 25 20.13 -0.87 -10.62
C LEU A 25 19.78 0.41 -11.40
N GLY A 26 18.68 0.39 -12.15
CA GLY A 26 18.11 1.58 -12.81
C GLY A 26 17.74 2.67 -11.81
N LEU A 27 17.05 2.32 -10.73
CA LEU A 27 16.67 3.24 -9.65
C LEU A 27 17.88 3.81 -8.92
N ILE A 28 18.88 2.98 -8.60
CA ILE A 28 20.13 3.43 -7.95
C ILE A 28 20.91 4.38 -8.87
N CYS A 29 20.96 4.09 -10.18
CA CYS A 29 21.61 4.95 -11.17
C CYS A 29 20.90 6.31 -11.27
N TYR A 30 19.57 6.29 -11.35
CA TYR A 30 18.76 7.51 -11.36
C TYR A 30 18.91 8.31 -10.06
N LEU A 31 18.92 7.64 -8.91
CA LEU A 31 19.19 8.23 -7.60
C LEU A 31 20.55 8.93 -7.54
N ALA A 32 21.62 8.27 -8.02
CA ALA A 32 22.95 8.84 -8.04
C ALA A 32 23.02 10.08 -8.94
N TRP A 33 22.39 10.02 -10.12
CA TRP A 33 22.25 11.18 -11.01
C TRP A 33 21.47 12.31 -10.34
N PHE A 34 20.33 12.00 -9.72
CA PHE A 34 19.46 12.96 -9.05
C PHE A 34 20.17 13.63 -7.88
N HIS A 35 20.87 12.87 -7.04
CA HIS A 35 21.64 13.39 -5.91
C HIS A 35 22.73 14.37 -6.36
N TYR A 36 23.38 14.11 -7.50
CA TYR A 36 24.40 15.01 -8.03
C TYR A 36 23.80 16.32 -8.57
N HIS A 37 22.64 16.27 -9.24
CA HIS A 37 22.08 17.39 -10.00
C HIS A 37 20.96 18.17 -9.29
N LYS A 38 20.27 17.58 -8.29
CA LYS A 38 19.07 18.12 -7.63
C LYS A 38 19.17 18.07 -6.09
N LYS A 39 20.29 18.57 -5.55
CA LYS A 39 20.73 18.48 -4.13
C LYS A 39 19.76 19.04 -3.06
N HIS A 40 18.77 19.84 -3.43
CA HIS A 40 17.90 20.55 -2.48
C HIS A 40 16.47 19.99 -2.39
N LYS A 41 16.19 18.83 -2.99
CA LYS A 41 14.81 18.36 -3.14
C LYS A 41 14.47 17.17 -2.22
N PRO A 42 13.29 17.17 -1.56
CA PRO A 42 12.86 16.11 -0.65
C PRO A 42 12.57 14.75 -1.32
N TYR A 43 12.67 14.68 -2.66
CA TYR A 43 12.45 13.45 -3.42
C TYR A 43 13.51 12.36 -3.21
N LEU A 44 14.69 12.70 -2.69
CA LEU A 44 15.75 11.72 -2.43
C LEU A 44 15.24 10.58 -1.52
N ILE A 45 14.53 10.92 -0.45
CA ILE A 45 13.96 9.95 0.47
C ILE A 45 12.98 9.05 -0.28
N MET A 46 12.04 9.63 -1.03
CA MET A 46 11.05 8.87 -1.81
C MET A 46 11.71 7.88 -2.78
N TRP A 47 12.69 8.32 -3.56
CA TRP A 47 13.37 7.46 -4.54
C TRP A 47 14.22 6.37 -3.87
N THR A 48 14.87 6.67 -2.74
CA THR A 48 15.59 5.65 -1.97
C THR A 48 14.61 4.61 -1.44
N GLN A 49 13.46 5.02 -0.92
CA GLN A 49 12.43 4.10 -0.46
C GLN A 49 11.85 3.25 -1.60
N LEU A 50 11.77 3.80 -2.82
CA LEU A 50 11.30 3.07 -4.00
C LEU A 50 12.33 2.04 -4.51
N ALA A 51 13.61 2.38 -4.46
CA ALA A 51 14.69 1.42 -4.70
C ALA A 51 14.64 0.27 -3.67
N MET A 52 14.36 0.59 -2.40
CA MET A 52 14.18 -0.44 -1.37
C MET A 52 12.97 -1.34 -1.64
N ALA A 53 11.87 -0.80 -2.15
CA ALA A 53 10.68 -1.58 -2.50
C ALA A 53 10.92 -2.57 -3.65
N ALA A 54 11.88 -2.29 -4.54
CA ALA A 54 12.26 -3.17 -5.64
C ALA A 54 13.20 -4.33 -5.23
N LEU A 55 13.66 -4.38 -3.97
CA LEU A 55 14.54 -5.44 -3.47
C LEU A 55 13.75 -6.74 -3.24
N ARG A 56 14.24 -7.84 -3.83
CA ARG A 56 13.85 -9.20 -3.45
C ARG A 56 14.66 -9.63 -2.23
N TRP A 57 14.07 -10.51 -1.41
CA TRP A 57 14.83 -11.13 -0.32
C TRP A 57 15.97 -12.00 -0.90
N THR A 58 17.14 -11.99 -0.27
CA THR A 58 18.31 -12.75 -0.73
C THR A 58 18.98 -13.51 0.41
N PRO A 59 19.72 -14.59 0.12
CA PRO A 59 20.50 -15.31 1.16
C PRO A 59 21.49 -14.41 1.89
N TYR A 60 22.03 -13.38 1.22
CA TYR A 60 22.90 -12.40 1.88
C TYR A 60 22.15 -11.57 2.94
N MET A 61 20.89 -11.21 2.69
CA MET A 61 20.05 -10.54 3.70
C MET A 61 19.78 -11.45 4.90
N ASP A 62 19.64 -12.77 4.70
CA ASP A 62 19.57 -13.71 5.82
C ASP A 62 20.86 -13.68 6.65
N ASP A 63 22.02 -13.63 6.01
CA ASP A 63 23.30 -13.53 6.69
C ASP A 63 23.40 -12.22 7.49
N CYS A 64 22.95 -11.10 6.90
CA CYS A 64 22.86 -9.80 7.58
C CYS A 64 21.94 -9.83 8.79
N VAL A 65 20.72 -10.38 8.67
CA VAL A 65 19.78 -10.51 9.80
C VAL A 65 20.34 -11.41 10.89
N ARG A 66 21.03 -12.51 10.54
CA ARG A 66 21.68 -13.38 11.52
C ARG A 66 22.81 -12.67 12.25
N GLY A 67 23.63 -11.90 11.52
CA GLY A 67 24.67 -11.05 12.11
C GLY A 67 24.07 -10.04 13.10
N LEU A 68 23.06 -9.28 12.65
CA LEU A 68 22.38 -8.26 13.45
C LEU A 68 21.68 -8.86 14.68
N THR A 69 21.10 -10.05 14.55
CA THR A 69 20.48 -10.75 15.70
C THR A 69 21.51 -11.14 16.76
N LYS A 70 22.71 -11.53 16.34
CA LYS A 70 23.78 -11.98 17.24
C LYS A 70 24.50 -10.80 17.92
N GLU A 71 24.66 -9.69 17.20
CA GLU A 71 25.47 -8.53 17.59
C GLU A 71 24.65 -7.24 17.49
N ASN A 72 23.42 -7.20 18.04
CA ASN A 72 22.64 -5.97 18.09
C ASN A 72 23.29 -4.97 19.06
N GLU A 73 23.34 -3.71 18.65
CA GLU A 73 23.95 -2.61 19.40
C GLU A 73 22.88 -1.69 20.01
N THR A 74 21.73 -1.57 19.32
CA THR A 74 20.66 -0.62 19.68
C THR A 74 19.26 -1.25 19.57
N GLU A 75 18.28 -0.60 20.20
CA GLU A 75 16.86 -0.96 20.05
C GLU A 75 16.39 -0.85 18.59
N LEU A 76 17.00 0.05 17.79
CA LEU A 76 16.67 0.19 16.37
C LEU A 76 17.06 -1.07 15.57
N ASP A 77 18.10 -1.80 15.99
CA ASP A 77 18.49 -3.06 15.37
C ASP A 77 17.41 -4.13 15.58
N LEU A 78 16.77 -4.13 16.75
CA LEU A 78 15.65 -5.03 17.04
C LEU A 78 14.44 -4.71 16.16
N LEU A 79 14.13 -3.43 15.95
CA LEU A 79 13.08 -3.01 15.01
C LEU A 79 13.41 -3.40 13.58
N LEU A 80 14.66 -3.22 13.15
CA LEU A 80 15.10 -3.60 11.81
C LEU A 80 14.99 -5.12 11.59
N ILE A 81 15.40 -5.94 12.57
CA ILE A 81 15.20 -7.39 12.53
C ILE A 81 13.71 -7.74 12.45
N HIS A 82 12.86 -7.06 13.22
CA HIS A 82 11.42 -7.28 13.20
C HIS A 82 10.82 -6.97 11.82
N GLN A 83 11.13 -5.81 11.24
CA GLN A 83 10.69 -5.43 9.90
C GLN A 83 11.21 -6.40 8.83
N ALA A 84 12.47 -6.81 8.92
CA ALA A 84 13.09 -7.77 8.02
C ALA A 84 12.36 -9.13 8.05
N ARG A 85 12.02 -9.64 9.23
CA ARG A 85 11.24 -10.88 9.38
C ARG A 85 9.83 -10.76 8.80
N CYS A 86 9.15 -9.63 8.99
CA CYS A 86 7.87 -9.36 8.33
C CYS A 86 8.01 -9.35 6.80
N HIS A 87 9.08 -8.74 6.28
CA HIS A 87 9.35 -8.71 4.83
C HIS A 87 9.63 -10.10 4.25
N VAL A 88 10.38 -10.96 4.95
CA VAL A 88 10.57 -12.37 4.57
C VAL A 88 9.24 -13.09 4.41
N VAL A 89 8.33 -12.88 5.37
CA VAL A 89 7.00 -13.50 5.35
C VAL A 89 6.21 -13.01 4.13
N VAL A 90 6.24 -11.72 3.80
CA VAL A 90 5.62 -11.19 2.56
C VAL A 90 6.25 -11.81 1.30
N ASP A 91 7.58 -11.84 1.20
CA ASP A 91 8.31 -12.35 0.03
C ASP A 91 7.98 -13.83 -0.23
N GLN A 92 7.88 -14.65 0.83
CA GLN A 92 7.44 -16.05 0.74
C GLN A 92 6.02 -16.22 0.19
N MET A 93 5.13 -15.24 0.41
CA MET A 93 3.74 -15.30 -0.08
C MET A 93 3.60 -14.83 -1.51
N THR A 94 4.29 -13.75 -1.87
CA THR A 94 4.19 -13.14 -3.20
C THR A 94 5.05 -13.89 -4.22
N HIS A 95 6.10 -14.58 -3.78
CA HIS A 95 7.03 -15.31 -4.63
C HIS A 95 7.28 -16.73 -4.10
N PRO A 96 6.32 -17.66 -4.25
CA PRO A 96 6.51 -19.06 -3.86
C PRO A 96 7.73 -19.65 -4.58
N SER A 97 8.52 -20.47 -3.89
CA SER A 97 9.72 -21.08 -4.48
C SER A 97 9.36 -21.93 -5.70
N ALA A 98 10.29 -22.08 -6.65
CA ALA A 98 10.09 -22.90 -7.85
C ALA A 98 9.69 -24.35 -7.52
N GLU A 99 10.06 -24.86 -6.34
CA GLU A 99 9.64 -26.16 -5.81
C GLU A 99 8.12 -26.24 -5.51
N TRP A 100 7.48 -25.13 -5.12
CA TRP A 100 6.04 -25.05 -4.90
C TRP A 100 5.22 -25.00 -6.20
N VAL A 101 5.86 -24.49 -7.26
CA VAL A 101 5.27 -24.30 -8.60
C VAL A 101 5.47 -25.55 -9.47
N ALA A 102 6.58 -26.26 -9.33
CA ALA A 102 6.93 -27.41 -10.16
C ALA A 102 5.97 -28.61 -10.01
N ASP A 103 5.22 -28.69 -8.90
CA ASP A 103 4.36 -29.84 -8.58
C ASP A 103 2.85 -29.55 -8.76
N ARG A 104 2.47 -28.39 -9.35
CA ARG A 104 1.05 -28.03 -9.53
C ARG A 104 0.79 -27.34 -10.87
N GLU A 105 -0.04 -27.97 -11.73
CA GLU A 105 -0.53 -27.40 -12.99
C GLU A 105 -1.39 -26.13 -12.81
N GLU A 106 -1.86 -25.84 -11.58
CA GLU A 106 -2.58 -24.61 -11.26
C GLU A 106 -2.09 -23.98 -9.94
N PRO A 107 -1.98 -22.64 -9.86
CA PRO A 107 -1.75 -21.96 -8.58
C PRO A 107 -2.97 -22.16 -7.69
N ARG A 108 -2.90 -23.13 -6.77
CA ARG A 108 -3.92 -23.29 -5.73
C ARG A 108 -3.69 -22.21 -4.67
N PRO A 109 -4.76 -21.53 -4.21
CA PRO A 109 -4.61 -20.58 -3.09
C PRO A 109 -3.95 -21.30 -1.90
N PRO A 110 -3.14 -20.60 -1.09
CA PRO A 110 -2.53 -21.21 0.08
C PRO A 110 -3.64 -21.81 0.94
N ALA A 111 -3.58 -23.12 1.15
CA ALA A 111 -4.60 -23.83 1.90
C ALA A 111 -4.71 -23.23 3.33
N ALA A 112 -5.88 -23.29 3.95
CA ALA A 112 -6.17 -22.60 5.22
C ALA A 112 -5.16 -22.85 6.37
N TYR A 113 -4.38 -23.93 6.31
CA TYR A 113 -3.27 -24.19 7.24
C TYR A 113 -2.12 -23.19 7.08
N PHE A 114 -1.88 -22.67 5.88
CA PHE A 114 -0.85 -21.68 5.57
C PHE A 114 -1.13 -20.35 6.28
N ILE A 115 -2.39 -19.91 6.31
CA ILE A 115 -2.82 -18.70 7.04
C ILE A 115 -2.55 -18.86 8.53
N LYS A 116 -2.92 -20.01 9.10
CA LYS A 116 -2.70 -20.28 10.54
C LYS A 116 -1.21 -20.33 10.86
N ALA A 117 -0.40 -20.92 9.99
CA ALA A 117 1.05 -20.92 10.12
C ALA A 117 1.63 -19.50 10.04
N MET A 118 1.17 -18.70 9.07
CA MET A 118 1.54 -17.30 8.91
C MET A 118 1.15 -16.45 10.12
N GLN A 119 -0.10 -16.54 10.59
CA GLN A 119 -0.58 -15.82 11.77
C GLN A 119 0.26 -16.17 13.01
N ARG A 120 0.62 -17.44 13.16
CA ARG A 120 1.54 -17.89 14.21
C ARG A 120 2.92 -17.27 14.03
N GLN A 121 3.50 -17.29 12.83
CA GLN A 121 4.79 -16.65 12.56
C GLN A 121 4.76 -15.15 12.88
N LEU A 122 3.70 -14.43 12.51
CA LEU A 122 3.54 -13.02 12.85
C LEU A 122 3.43 -12.79 14.36
N GLN A 123 2.73 -13.66 15.07
CA GLN A 123 2.66 -13.61 16.52
C GLN A 123 4.04 -13.87 17.17
N ASP A 124 4.81 -14.82 16.66
CA ASP A 124 6.17 -15.10 17.11
C ASP A 124 7.11 -13.90 16.82
N ILE A 125 6.98 -13.27 15.64
CA ILE A 125 7.72 -12.05 15.27
C ILE A 125 7.38 -10.90 16.22
N ARG A 126 6.11 -10.71 16.56
CA ARG A 126 5.69 -9.71 17.56
C ARG A 126 6.28 -10.00 18.94
N GLN A 127 6.21 -11.24 19.40
CA GLN A 127 6.72 -11.64 20.72
C GLN A 127 8.25 -11.58 20.82
N SER A 128 8.95 -11.57 19.70
CA SER A 128 10.41 -11.42 19.68
C SER A 128 10.90 -10.00 20.02
N LEU A 129 10.01 -9.00 20.02
CA LEU A 129 10.33 -7.65 20.48
C LEU A 129 10.06 -7.47 21.99
N PRO A 130 10.86 -6.64 22.69
CA PRO A 130 10.54 -6.16 24.03
C PRO A 130 9.14 -5.57 24.12
N VAL A 131 8.45 -5.76 25.24
CA VAL A 131 7.01 -5.43 25.41
C VAL A 131 6.75 -3.95 25.14
N GLU A 132 7.68 -3.09 25.54
CA GLU A 132 7.65 -1.64 25.38
C GLU A 132 7.65 -1.22 23.91
N MET A 133 8.24 -2.04 23.03
CA MET A 133 8.40 -1.77 21.60
C MET A 133 7.29 -2.37 20.75
N GLN A 134 6.53 -3.34 21.28
CA GLN A 134 5.46 -4.02 20.55
C GLN A 134 4.29 -3.10 20.16
N SER A 135 4.11 -1.99 20.87
CA SER A 135 3.12 -0.95 20.55
C SER A 135 3.69 0.20 19.72
N GLY A 136 4.98 0.14 19.33
CA GLY A 136 5.59 1.16 18.50
C GLY A 136 5.00 1.16 17.08
N THR A 137 4.71 2.35 16.55
CA THR A 137 4.12 2.55 15.22
C THR A 137 4.81 1.76 14.10
N ILE A 138 6.15 1.77 14.08
CA ILE A 138 6.94 1.09 13.04
C ILE A 138 6.75 -0.44 13.11
N ALA A 139 6.78 -1.00 14.32
CA ALA A 139 6.54 -2.43 14.53
C ALA A 139 5.12 -2.81 14.09
N LEU A 140 4.13 -2.03 14.52
CA LEU A 140 2.72 -2.27 14.19
C LEU A 140 2.45 -2.17 12.68
N PHE A 141 2.99 -1.16 11.98
CA PHE A 141 2.82 -1.05 10.53
C PHE A 141 3.42 -2.25 9.80
N SER A 142 4.63 -2.68 10.19
CA SER A 142 5.25 -3.85 9.57
C SER A 142 4.43 -5.13 9.79
N LEU A 143 3.88 -5.30 11.00
CA LEU A 143 3.09 -6.47 11.37
C LEU A 143 1.71 -6.48 10.66
N TYR A 144 0.97 -5.39 10.76
CA TYR A 144 -0.37 -5.28 10.16
C TYR A 144 -0.32 -5.24 8.64
N GLY A 145 0.68 -4.59 8.05
CA GLY A 145 0.89 -4.62 6.60
C GLY A 145 1.09 -6.06 6.09
N THR A 146 1.92 -6.86 6.75
CA THR A 146 2.10 -8.27 6.41
C THR A 146 0.84 -9.11 6.66
N GLU A 147 0.10 -8.85 7.75
CA GLU A 147 -1.17 -9.54 8.03
C GLU A 147 -2.21 -9.30 6.93
N ILE A 148 -2.33 -8.06 6.45
CA ILE A 148 -3.28 -7.66 5.40
C ILE A 148 -2.94 -8.37 4.09
N ILE A 149 -1.69 -8.31 3.63
CA ILE A 149 -1.24 -8.98 2.40
C ILE A 149 -1.56 -10.48 2.49
N GLY A 150 -1.19 -11.11 3.61
CA GLY A 150 -1.42 -12.54 3.80
C GLY A 150 -2.89 -12.96 3.82
N LYS A 151 -3.78 -12.11 4.36
CA LYS A 151 -5.23 -12.33 4.32
C LYS A 151 -5.81 -12.11 2.93
N GLU A 152 -5.33 -11.11 2.19
CA GLU A 152 -5.79 -10.82 0.83
C GLU A 152 -5.56 -12.01 -0.13
N MET A 153 -4.40 -12.68 -0.06
CA MET A 153 -4.03 -13.79 -0.94
C MET A 153 -5.10 -14.90 -1.03
N LEU A 154 -5.94 -15.03 -0.01
CA LEU A 154 -7.04 -16.02 0.06
C LEU A 154 -8.22 -15.69 -0.85
N PHE A 155 -8.35 -14.43 -1.24
CA PHE A 155 -9.49 -13.90 -1.98
C PHE A 155 -9.14 -13.63 -3.45
N GLN A 156 -7.95 -14.00 -3.92
CA GLN A 156 -7.46 -13.76 -5.28
C GLN A 156 -8.14 -14.63 -6.37
N LYS A 157 -8.95 -15.65 -6.04
CA LYS A 157 -9.72 -16.44 -7.02
C LYS A 157 -11.25 -16.29 -6.86
N PRO A 158 -12.02 -16.12 -7.95
CA PRO A 158 -13.46 -16.22 -7.94
C PRO A 158 -13.91 -17.65 -7.61
N LYS A 159 -15.02 -17.79 -6.86
CA LYS A 159 -15.65 -19.08 -6.56
C LYS A 159 -16.12 -19.79 -7.83
N ALA A 160 -15.94 -21.11 -7.86
CA ALA A 160 -16.88 -22.00 -8.55
C ALA A 160 -18.13 -22.15 -7.66
N ARG A 161 -19.31 -22.14 -8.30
CA ARG A 161 -20.67 -21.90 -7.79
C ARG A 161 -21.15 -22.64 -6.52
N ASP A 162 -22.09 -21.94 -5.83
CA ASP A 162 -23.33 -22.41 -5.18
C ASP A 162 -23.44 -22.77 -3.68
N GLN A 163 -22.50 -22.40 -2.77
CA GLN A 163 -22.79 -22.42 -1.32
C GLN A 163 -22.22 -21.19 -0.57
N THR A 164 -23.02 -20.64 0.36
CA THR A 164 -22.56 -19.70 1.39
C THR A 164 -21.43 -20.38 2.17
N ASP A 165 -20.25 -19.78 2.14
CA ASP A 165 -19.09 -20.30 2.86
C ASP A 165 -18.84 -19.39 4.06
N LEU A 166 -19.32 -19.80 5.23
CA LEU A 166 -19.14 -19.03 6.47
C LEU A 166 -17.67 -18.72 6.73
N ARG A 167 -16.73 -19.59 6.31
CA ARG A 167 -15.29 -19.35 6.47
C ARG A 167 -14.78 -18.22 5.59
N ARG A 168 -15.41 -18.02 4.43
CA ARG A 168 -15.11 -16.88 3.55
C ARG A 168 -15.59 -15.57 4.17
N LEU A 169 -16.80 -15.55 4.73
CA LEU A 169 -17.34 -14.38 5.43
C LEU A 169 -16.49 -14.04 6.67
N GLU A 170 -16.11 -15.03 7.49
CA GLU A 170 -15.17 -14.86 8.61
C GLU A 170 -13.82 -14.31 8.14
N GLY A 171 -13.32 -14.76 7.00
CA GLY A 171 -12.07 -14.28 6.43
C GLY A 171 -12.16 -12.82 5.97
N LEU A 172 -13.27 -12.42 5.33
CA LEU A 172 -13.51 -11.03 4.92
C LEU A 172 -13.63 -10.10 6.12
N ASP A 173 -14.38 -10.50 7.16
CA ASP A 173 -14.47 -9.76 8.42
C ASP A 173 -13.09 -9.62 9.12
N SER A 174 -12.30 -10.70 9.09
CA SER A 174 -10.94 -10.68 9.63
C SER A 174 -10.02 -9.73 8.84
N LEU A 175 -10.24 -9.56 7.54
CA LEU A 175 -9.53 -8.59 6.70
C LEU A 175 -9.95 -7.16 7.03
N VAL A 176 -11.27 -6.89 7.16
CA VAL A 176 -11.78 -5.59 7.62
C VAL A 176 -11.14 -5.20 8.96
N THR A 177 -11.10 -6.13 9.91
CA THR A 177 -10.50 -5.91 11.23
C THR A 177 -8.99 -5.59 11.16
N ALA A 178 -8.26 -6.19 10.21
CA ALA A 178 -6.84 -5.89 10.01
C ALA A 178 -6.64 -4.49 9.42
N ILE A 179 -7.46 -4.11 8.44
CA ILE A 179 -7.46 -2.76 7.84
C ILE A 179 -7.81 -1.70 8.89
N GLU A 180 -8.81 -1.96 9.73
CA GLU A 180 -9.23 -1.10 10.84
C GLU A 180 -8.05 -0.80 11.77
N ARG A 181 -7.36 -1.84 12.26
CA ARG A 181 -6.18 -1.71 13.11
C ARG A 181 -5.04 -0.95 12.45
N TRP A 182 -4.82 -1.16 11.16
CA TRP A 182 -3.78 -0.44 10.42
C TRP A 182 -4.10 1.06 10.37
N PHE A 183 -5.34 1.43 10.08
CA PHE A 183 -5.76 2.83 10.12
C PHE A 183 -5.71 3.41 11.53
N GLU A 184 -6.10 2.68 12.58
CA GLU A 184 -5.97 3.14 13.97
C GLU A 184 -4.53 3.55 14.32
N VAL A 185 -3.54 2.78 13.85
CA VAL A 185 -2.12 3.12 14.02
C VAL A 185 -1.76 4.37 13.21
N PHE A 186 -2.20 4.45 11.96
CA PHE A 186 -1.95 5.63 11.12
C PHE A 186 -2.51 6.92 11.73
N HIS A 187 -3.72 6.88 12.30
CA HIS A 187 -4.34 8.04 12.96
C HIS A 187 -3.58 8.52 14.19
N GLN A 188 -2.78 7.66 14.83
CA GLN A 188 -1.97 8.02 16.00
C GLN A 188 -0.63 8.66 15.61
N VAL A 189 -0.24 8.63 14.33
CA VAL A 189 1.03 9.21 13.88
C VAL A 189 0.97 10.74 13.96
N PRO A 190 1.86 11.38 14.74
CA PRO A 190 1.92 12.83 14.84
C PRO A 190 2.16 13.47 13.47
N LEU A 191 1.48 14.59 13.20
CA LEU A 191 1.57 15.30 11.92
C LEU A 191 3.02 15.63 11.55
N VAL A 192 3.84 16.04 12.51
CA VAL A 192 5.25 16.42 12.27
C VAL A 192 6.11 15.26 11.78
N ASP A 193 5.73 14.01 12.08
CA ASP A 193 6.46 12.82 11.68
C ASP A 193 6.12 12.39 10.25
N TRP A 194 5.10 12.99 9.62
CA TRP A 194 4.64 12.62 8.27
C TRP A 194 5.70 12.81 7.19
N ILE A 195 6.66 13.73 7.39
CA ILE A 195 7.79 13.94 6.47
C ILE A 195 8.71 12.70 6.43
N GLY A 196 8.83 12.02 7.56
CA GLY A 196 9.71 10.85 7.72
C GLY A 196 9.05 9.53 7.37
N ILE A 197 7.75 9.53 7.03
CA ILE A 197 7.02 8.30 6.72
C ILE A 197 7.65 7.63 5.47
N PRO A 198 8.11 6.38 5.58
CA PRO A 198 8.63 5.63 4.44
C PRO A 198 7.58 5.43 3.34
N PHE A 199 8.00 5.36 2.08
CA PHE A 199 7.09 5.10 0.95
C PHE A 199 6.30 3.79 1.13
N SER A 200 6.89 2.77 1.75
CA SER A 200 6.20 1.51 2.04
C SER A 200 4.94 1.67 2.89
N ILE A 201 4.87 2.69 3.75
CA ILE A 201 3.66 2.98 4.54
C ILE A 201 2.60 3.66 3.67
N PHE A 202 3.00 4.53 2.72
CA PHE A 202 2.07 5.11 1.74
C PHE A 202 1.55 4.06 0.75
N ASP A 203 2.38 3.11 0.36
CA ASP A 203 1.98 1.95 -0.42
C ASP A 203 0.96 1.10 0.35
N GLN A 204 1.24 0.76 1.61
CA GLN A 204 0.29 0.08 2.49
C GLN A 204 -1.02 0.85 2.67
N PHE A 205 -0.96 2.18 2.84
CA PHE A 205 -2.15 3.04 2.94
C PHE A 205 -3.02 2.90 1.69
N SER A 206 -2.40 3.01 0.52
CA SER A 206 -3.07 2.91 -0.78
C SER A 206 -3.68 1.53 -0.96
N HIS A 207 -2.95 0.47 -0.58
CA HIS A 207 -3.43 -0.90 -0.61
C HIS A 207 -4.63 -1.12 0.33
N CYS A 208 -4.58 -0.58 1.55
CA CYS A 208 -5.69 -0.63 2.51
C CYS A 208 -6.95 0.07 1.95
N LEU A 209 -6.79 1.22 1.29
CA LEU A 209 -7.90 1.91 0.64
C LEU A 209 -8.51 1.08 -0.50
N LYS A 210 -7.68 0.48 -1.37
CA LYS A 210 -8.15 -0.39 -2.45
C LYS A 210 -8.96 -1.56 -1.90
N LEU A 211 -8.46 -2.24 -0.88
CA LEU A 211 -9.15 -3.35 -0.23
C LEU A 211 -10.44 -2.92 0.46
N LEU A 212 -10.41 -1.80 1.19
CA LEU A 212 -11.60 -1.27 1.84
C LEU A 212 -12.68 -0.94 0.82
N PHE A 213 -12.32 -0.31 -0.31
CA PHE A 213 -13.28 0.00 -1.36
C PHE A 213 -13.92 -1.30 -1.86
N ARG A 214 -13.10 -2.30 -2.20
CA ARG A 214 -13.57 -3.62 -2.64
C ARG A 214 -14.52 -4.23 -1.62
N LEU A 215 -14.22 -4.15 -0.32
CA LEU A 215 -15.07 -4.69 0.75
C LEU A 215 -16.40 -3.92 0.91
N THR A 216 -16.42 -2.62 0.62
CA THR A 216 -17.64 -1.78 0.67
C THR A 216 -18.52 -1.91 -0.57
N THR A 217 -17.98 -2.40 -1.69
CA THR A 217 -18.70 -2.61 -2.96
C THR A 217 -18.84 -4.08 -3.35
N LEU A 218 -18.38 -5.01 -2.49
CA LEU A 218 -18.40 -6.44 -2.76
C LEU A 218 -19.84 -6.98 -2.78
N HIS A 219 -20.17 -7.69 -3.86
CA HIS A 219 -21.43 -8.40 -4.01
C HIS A 219 -21.24 -9.89 -3.65
N GLU A 220 -21.17 -10.20 -2.35
CA GLU A 220 -21.14 -11.58 -1.84
C GLU A 220 -22.45 -11.87 -1.07
N PRO A 221 -23.10 -13.03 -1.26
CA PRO A 221 -24.28 -13.40 -0.47
C PRO A 221 -24.00 -13.31 1.03
N ASP A 222 -24.92 -12.73 1.79
CA ASP A 222 -24.85 -12.56 3.24
C ASP A 222 -23.70 -11.66 3.75
N TRP A 223 -23.01 -10.91 2.86
CA TRP A 223 -22.04 -9.88 3.24
C TRP A 223 -22.72 -8.52 3.44
N ASP A 224 -22.55 -7.94 4.63
CA ASP A 224 -23.12 -6.63 4.98
C ASP A 224 -22.12 -5.51 4.68
N THR A 225 -22.22 -4.91 3.51
CA THR A 225 -21.38 -3.77 3.13
C THR A 225 -21.65 -2.51 3.96
N GLU A 226 -22.85 -2.37 4.54
CA GLU A 226 -23.19 -1.23 5.39
C GLU A 226 -22.54 -1.34 6.76
N ASP A 227 -22.33 -2.55 7.29
CA ASP A 227 -21.51 -2.76 8.49
C ASP A 227 -20.06 -2.31 8.25
N VAL A 228 -19.47 -2.68 7.12
CA VAL A 228 -18.10 -2.26 6.74
C VAL A 228 -17.99 -0.74 6.68
N LYS A 229 -18.94 -0.07 6.01
CA LYS A 229 -18.98 1.41 5.90
C LYS A 229 -19.10 2.10 7.26
N LYS A 230 -19.84 1.50 8.20
CA LYS A 230 -19.98 2.04 9.57
C LYS A 230 -18.72 1.86 10.40
N ARG A 231 -18.03 0.74 10.24
CA ARG A 231 -16.78 0.45 10.95
C ARG A 231 -15.64 1.34 10.47
N ILE A 232 -15.52 1.51 9.16
CA ILE A 232 -14.44 2.29 8.56
C ILE A 232 -15.00 3.25 7.50
N ASP A 233 -15.11 4.53 7.87
CA ASP A 233 -15.50 5.59 6.95
C ASP A 233 -14.31 6.02 6.07
N MET A 234 -14.25 5.45 4.87
CA MET A 234 -13.23 5.78 3.87
C MET A 234 -13.21 7.28 3.52
N LEU A 235 -14.37 7.92 3.45
CA LEU A 235 -14.47 9.32 3.03
C LEU A 235 -13.93 10.25 4.13
N ASP A 236 -14.15 9.90 5.40
CA ASP A 236 -13.54 10.58 6.54
C ASP A 236 -12.01 10.37 6.57
N ILE A 237 -11.52 9.16 6.29
CA ILE A 237 -10.07 8.88 6.20
C ILE A 237 -9.40 9.79 5.15
N LEU A 238 -9.97 9.87 3.95
CA LEU A 238 -9.42 10.71 2.88
C LEU A 238 -9.50 12.21 3.21
N GLU A 239 -10.60 12.64 3.85
CA GLU A 239 -10.75 14.02 4.30
C GLU A 239 -9.69 14.40 5.35
N ARG A 240 -9.46 13.52 6.33
CA ARG A 240 -8.40 13.72 7.34
C ARG A 240 -7.02 13.74 6.72
N LEU A 241 -6.76 12.87 5.75
CA LEU A 241 -5.48 12.81 5.05
C LEU A 241 -5.22 14.13 4.30
N ALA A 242 -6.18 14.61 3.49
CA ALA A 242 -6.06 15.86 2.75
C ALA A 242 -5.82 17.06 3.68
N ASN A 243 -6.58 17.14 4.77
CA ASN A 243 -6.41 18.20 5.77
C ASN A 243 -5.08 18.10 6.53
N GLY A 244 -4.58 16.88 6.77
CA GLY A 244 -3.25 16.63 7.32
C GLY A 244 -2.17 17.21 6.41
N PHE A 245 -2.16 16.82 5.13
CA PHE A 245 -1.22 17.36 4.14
C PHE A 245 -1.31 18.88 3.99
N LYS A 246 -2.51 19.46 4.05
CA LYS A 246 -2.68 20.93 4.02
C LYS A 246 -2.02 21.63 5.21
N ARG A 247 -2.06 21.03 6.40
CA ARG A 247 -1.52 21.60 7.65
C ARG A 247 -0.03 21.29 7.86
N LEU A 248 0.47 20.24 7.23
CA LEU A 248 1.84 19.77 7.41
C LEU A 248 2.88 20.86 7.12
N PRO A 249 2.81 21.63 6.01
CA PRO A 249 3.81 22.64 5.72
C PRO A 249 3.99 23.68 6.82
N ASP A 250 2.89 24.20 7.36
CA ASP A 250 2.91 25.17 8.45
C ASP A 250 3.47 24.56 9.74
N ALA A 251 3.14 23.29 10.02
CA ALA A 251 3.57 22.60 11.23
C ALA A 251 5.08 22.35 11.30
N VAL A 252 5.73 22.23 10.14
CA VAL A 252 7.16 21.85 10.04
C VAL A 252 8.02 22.88 9.32
N GLY A 253 7.44 24.01 8.91
CA GLY A 253 8.13 25.10 8.23
C GLY A 253 8.57 24.75 6.80
N LEU A 254 7.82 23.91 6.09
CA LEU A 254 8.09 23.64 4.67
C LEU A 254 7.68 24.86 3.84
N VAL A 255 8.56 25.28 2.94
CA VAL A 255 8.31 26.34 1.97
C VAL A 255 8.21 25.72 0.59
N ASP A 256 7.17 26.07 -0.15
CA ASP A 256 7.01 25.60 -1.52
C ASP A 256 7.97 26.34 -2.46
N ASP A 257 8.67 25.61 -3.31
CA ASP A 257 9.63 26.18 -4.27
C ASP A 257 8.92 26.52 -5.60
N ILE A 258 7.93 27.39 -5.52
CA ILE A 258 7.15 27.85 -6.67
C ILE A 258 8.06 28.56 -7.69
N GLY A 259 9.15 29.17 -7.22
CA GLY A 259 10.11 29.92 -8.05
C GLY A 259 10.86 29.07 -9.07
N THR A 260 11.00 27.75 -8.85
CA THR A 260 11.63 26.84 -9.81
C THR A 260 10.64 26.06 -10.68
N GLY A 261 9.33 26.28 -10.50
CA GLY A 261 8.27 25.61 -11.26
C GLY A 261 8.01 24.15 -10.84
N GLU A 262 8.60 23.66 -9.75
CA GLU A 262 8.41 22.29 -9.25
C GLU A 262 7.90 22.32 -7.79
N SER A 263 6.57 22.23 -7.60
CA SER A 263 5.94 22.18 -6.27
C SER A 263 6.07 20.79 -5.62
N SER A 264 6.33 20.74 -4.31
CA SER A 264 6.50 19.49 -3.56
C SER A 264 5.21 18.67 -3.44
N VAL A 265 5.33 17.34 -3.29
CA VAL A 265 4.19 16.43 -3.13
C VAL A 265 3.28 16.85 -1.98
N PHE A 266 3.83 17.43 -0.91
CA PHE A 266 3.06 17.88 0.25
C PHE A 266 2.09 19.02 -0.07
N PHE A 267 2.40 19.86 -1.07
CA PHE A 267 1.52 20.95 -1.51
C PHE A 267 0.55 20.50 -2.63
N LYS A 268 0.95 19.52 -3.45
CA LYS A 268 0.10 18.95 -4.51
C LYS A 268 -0.88 17.88 -4.04
N ALA A 269 -0.61 17.19 -2.93
CA ALA A 269 -1.41 16.06 -2.46
C ALA A 269 -2.86 16.42 -2.07
N PRO A 270 -3.16 17.51 -1.34
CA PRO A 270 -4.53 17.80 -0.89
C PRO A 270 -5.60 17.85 -2.00
N PRO A 271 -5.45 18.62 -3.10
CA PRO A 271 -6.45 18.66 -4.17
C PRO A 271 -6.69 17.29 -4.80
N VAL A 272 -5.65 16.47 -4.92
CA VAL A 272 -5.77 15.13 -5.47
C VAL A 272 -6.55 14.20 -4.53
N ILE A 273 -6.24 14.23 -3.23
CA ILE A 273 -6.93 13.40 -2.24
C ILE A 273 -8.43 13.76 -2.19
N TRP A 274 -8.77 15.06 -2.27
CA TRP A 274 -10.17 15.47 -2.35
C TRP A 274 -10.86 15.03 -3.64
N ALA A 275 -10.17 15.06 -4.78
CA ALA A 275 -10.71 14.53 -6.04
C ALA A 275 -10.96 13.01 -5.94
N MET A 276 -10.03 12.25 -5.35
CA MET A 276 -10.19 10.83 -5.08
C MET A 276 -11.39 10.57 -4.15
N ARG A 277 -11.54 11.36 -3.08
CA ARG A 277 -12.68 11.29 -2.16
C ARG A 277 -14.00 11.54 -2.89
N ALA A 278 -14.08 12.55 -3.75
CA ALA A 278 -15.29 12.85 -4.52
C ALA A 278 -15.68 11.68 -5.43
N LYS A 279 -14.70 11.07 -6.11
CA LYS A 279 -14.92 9.88 -6.95
C LYS A 279 -15.45 8.70 -6.14
N PHE A 280 -14.81 8.36 -5.03
CA PHE A 280 -15.30 7.28 -4.18
C PHE A 280 -16.67 7.58 -3.57
N ALA A 281 -16.97 8.83 -3.25
CA ALA A 281 -18.30 9.21 -2.77
C ALA A 281 -19.38 8.94 -3.81
N ALA A 282 -19.12 9.24 -5.10
CA ALA A 282 -20.05 8.98 -6.20
C ALA A 282 -20.29 7.47 -6.42
N GLU A 283 -19.23 6.66 -6.29
CA GLU A 283 -19.29 5.20 -6.38
C GLU A 283 -20.08 4.56 -5.22
N ILE A 284 -19.78 5.01 -4.00
CA ILE A 284 -20.37 4.44 -2.77
C ILE A 284 -21.81 4.90 -2.59
N ASN A 285 -22.14 6.12 -3.04
CA ASN A 285 -23.45 6.76 -2.94
C ASN A 285 -23.86 7.35 -4.31
N PRO A 286 -24.42 6.53 -5.22
CA PRO A 286 -24.78 6.97 -6.58
C PRO A 286 -25.88 8.04 -6.66
N THR A 287 -26.40 8.52 -5.53
CA THR A 287 -27.46 9.54 -5.43
C THR A 287 -26.94 10.96 -5.13
N LEU A 288 -25.64 11.15 -4.90
CA LEU A 288 -25.05 12.48 -4.68
C LEU A 288 -24.67 13.12 -6.02
N GLU A 289 -25.47 14.10 -6.48
CA GLU A 289 -25.13 14.95 -7.62
C GLU A 289 -23.79 15.64 -7.40
N THR A 290 -22.92 15.56 -8.41
CA THR A 290 -21.58 16.15 -8.42
C THR A 290 -21.65 17.67 -8.21
N GLY A 291 -21.04 18.16 -7.13
CA GLY A 291 -20.82 19.59 -6.92
C GLY A 291 -19.94 20.16 -8.04
N ASP A 292 -20.42 21.26 -8.62
CA ASP A 292 -20.01 21.87 -9.88
C ASP A 292 -18.70 22.71 -9.77
N ASP A 293 -17.65 22.16 -9.14
CA ASP A 293 -16.31 22.77 -9.18
C ASP A 293 -15.47 22.08 -10.26
N PRO A 294 -14.95 22.82 -11.27
CA PRO A 294 -14.11 22.22 -12.30
C PRO A 294 -12.81 21.71 -11.67
N ILE A 295 -12.72 20.38 -11.55
CA ILE A 295 -11.50 19.68 -11.15
C ILE A 295 -10.45 19.95 -12.22
N ASP A 296 -9.30 20.48 -11.80
CA ASP A 296 -8.18 20.73 -12.70
C ASP A 296 -7.55 19.40 -13.14
N PHE A 297 -7.93 18.94 -14.33
CA PHE A 297 -7.56 17.62 -14.88
C PHE A 297 -6.05 17.48 -15.11
N GLU A 298 -5.29 18.57 -15.24
CA GLU A 298 -3.82 18.54 -15.33
C GLU A 298 -3.16 18.07 -14.02
N VAL A 299 -3.72 18.45 -12.87
CA VAL A 299 -3.22 18.04 -11.54
C VAL A 299 -3.53 16.58 -11.25
N LEU A 300 -4.65 16.09 -11.79
CA LEU A 300 -5.04 14.69 -11.71
C LEU A 300 -4.11 13.80 -12.55
N ASP A 301 -3.65 14.27 -13.71
CA ASP A 301 -2.72 13.53 -14.59
C ASP A 301 -1.31 13.47 -13.97
N ASP A 302 -0.87 14.56 -13.32
CA ASP A 302 0.39 14.65 -12.57
C ASP A 302 0.45 13.65 -11.38
N PHE A 303 -0.71 13.31 -10.80
CA PHE A 303 -0.83 12.34 -9.71
C PHE A 303 -1.25 10.94 -10.18
N ALA A 304 -2.00 10.84 -11.28
CA ALA A 304 -2.26 9.58 -11.99
C ALA A 304 -0.95 8.97 -12.51
N MET A 305 0.06 9.81 -12.76
CA MET A 305 1.45 9.40 -12.97
C MET A 305 2.07 8.62 -11.81
N TYR A 306 1.46 8.56 -10.61
CA TYR A 306 1.91 7.77 -9.46
C TYR A 306 1.14 6.46 -9.27
N LEU A 307 0.09 6.19 -10.05
CA LEU A 307 -0.75 4.99 -9.96
C LEU A 307 -1.09 4.37 -11.34
N PRO A 308 -0.25 4.49 -12.39
CA PRO A 308 -0.79 4.52 -13.76
C PRO A 308 -1.22 3.17 -14.31
N ASP A 309 -0.92 2.05 -13.66
CA ASP A 309 -1.24 0.72 -14.21
C ASP A 309 -1.76 -0.23 -13.14
N ASP A 310 -2.72 0.22 -12.32
CA ASP A 310 -3.57 -0.70 -11.57
C ASP A 310 -4.88 -0.89 -12.37
N PRO A 311 -5.03 -1.97 -13.16
CA PRO A 311 -6.15 -2.18 -14.08
C PRO A 311 -7.53 -2.05 -13.43
N TRP A 312 -7.59 -2.24 -12.11
CA TRP A 312 -8.80 -2.13 -11.31
C TRP A 312 -9.35 -0.69 -11.21
N LEU A 313 -8.51 0.34 -11.24
CA LEU A 313 -8.99 1.73 -11.24
C LEU A 313 -9.63 2.10 -12.59
N LEU A 314 -9.23 1.46 -13.69
CA LEU A 314 -9.85 1.65 -15.00
C LEU A 314 -11.17 0.86 -15.14
N ASP A 315 -11.26 -0.34 -14.57
CA ASP A 315 -12.49 -1.17 -14.57
C ASP A 315 -13.65 -0.57 -13.78
N ILE A 316 -13.36 0.32 -12.82
CA ILE A 316 -14.37 1.06 -12.06
C ILE A 316 -15.01 2.19 -12.89
N PHE A 317 -14.26 2.81 -13.81
CA PHE A 317 -14.69 4.03 -14.52
C PHE A 317 -15.14 3.83 -15.97
N VAL A 318 -15.22 2.58 -16.46
CA VAL A 318 -15.87 2.28 -17.74
C VAL A 318 -17.28 1.75 -17.46
N PRO A 319 -18.36 2.40 -17.94
CA PRO A 319 -19.67 1.78 -17.94
C PRO A 319 -19.58 0.48 -18.72
N SER A 320 -19.92 -0.64 -18.09
CA SER A 320 -20.22 -1.88 -18.80
C SER A 320 -21.46 -1.65 -19.66
N CYS A 321 -21.28 -1.05 -20.83
CA CYS A 321 -22.32 -0.88 -21.82
C CYS A 321 -21.74 -1.23 -23.17
N GLU A 322 -21.67 -2.52 -23.44
CA GLU A 322 -21.89 -3.09 -24.77
C GLU A 322 -22.29 -4.57 -24.59
N LEU A 323 -23.51 -4.75 -24.07
CA LEU A 323 -24.33 -5.88 -24.52
C LEU A 323 -24.95 -5.46 -25.85
N ASP A 324 -24.57 -6.19 -26.90
CA ASP A 324 -25.28 -6.42 -28.16
C ASP A 324 -26.32 -5.40 -28.60
N ILE A 325 -26.01 -4.66 -29.69
CA ILE A 325 -27.01 -4.31 -30.70
C ILE A 325 -26.41 -4.53 -32.11
N SER A 326 -26.67 -5.73 -32.65
CA SER A 326 -26.89 -6.08 -34.06
C SER A 326 -25.89 -5.60 -35.14
N GLN A 327 -25.17 -6.56 -35.75
CA GLN A 327 -25.55 -7.08 -37.07
C GLN A 327 -25.04 -8.51 -37.29
#